data_AF-A0A2V8BPI0-F1
#
_entry.id   AF-A0A2V8BPI0-F1
#
_cell.length_a   1.000
_cell.length_b   1.000
_cell.length_c   1.000
_cell.angle_alpha   90.00
_cell.angle_beta   90.00
_cell.angle_gamma   90.00
#
_symmetry.space_group_name_H-M   'P 1'
#
loop_
_entity.id
_entity.type
_entity.pdbx_description
1 polymer ?
#
loop_
_entity_poly.entity_id
_entity_poly.type
_entity_poly.pdbx_seq_one_letter_code
_entity_poly.pdbx_strand_id
1 'polypeptide(L)'
;MAVFLTQNAPGLRTSPVKRGYWVARRVLGEMIPPPPAVVPELPSDEAKLDAPLRDVLAHHRSNPACAACHARFDAFGLTLENYGPTGELRTNDLAGRPVDTQAAFPGGSQGTGLSGLQAYIRANREKDFLDNITRKLLVYALGRSLMLSDEPLVERMNATLAANGYRFSALVDAIVTSPQFLNRRAAGDR
;
A
#
# COMPACT_ATOMS: atom_id res chain seq x y z
N MET A 1 -3.58 -10.67 -7.94
CA MET A 1 -4.15 -10.23 -6.64
C MET A 1 -4.05 -11.30 -5.56
N ALA A 2 -4.30 -12.58 -5.85
CA ALA A 2 -4.29 -13.68 -4.86
C ALA A 2 -3.04 -13.76 -3.97
N VAL A 3 -1.82 -13.67 -4.53
CA VAL A 3 -0.57 -13.73 -3.76
C VAL A 3 -0.49 -12.62 -2.70
N PHE A 4 -0.79 -11.37 -3.07
CA PHE A 4 -0.80 -10.24 -2.15
C PHE A 4 -1.86 -10.43 -1.05
N LEU A 5 -3.08 -10.83 -1.43
CA LEU A 5 -4.20 -10.97 -0.51
C LEU A 5 -3.98 -12.10 0.50
N THR A 6 -3.41 -13.22 0.04
CA THR A 6 -3.06 -14.40 0.84
C THR A 6 -1.89 -14.12 1.77
N GLN A 7 -0.81 -13.51 1.26
CA GLN A 7 0.36 -13.17 2.06
C GLN A 7 0.03 -12.20 3.21
N ASN A 8 -1.00 -11.37 3.02
CA ASN A 8 -1.44 -10.39 4.01
C ASN A 8 -2.72 -10.83 4.75
N ALA A 9 -2.97 -12.13 4.84
CA ALA A 9 -4.07 -12.73 5.58
C ALA A 9 -3.55 -13.84 6.52
N PRO A 10 -4.00 -13.92 7.78
CA PRO A 10 -3.78 -15.11 8.60
C PRO A 10 -4.78 -16.18 8.18
N GLY A 11 -4.46 -16.96 7.14
CA GLY A 11 -5.08 -18.24 6.73
C GLY A 11 -6.61 -18.35 6.78
N LEU A 12 -7.18 -18.45 7.99
CA LEU A 12 -8.61 -18.60 8.28
C LEU A 12 -9.35 -17.25 8.51
N ARG A 13 -8.70 -16.13 8.23
CA ARG A 13 -9.34 -14.81 8.19
C ARG A 13 -8.64 -13.86 7.25
N THR A 14 -9.35 -12.82 6.81
CA THR A 14 -8.74 -11.66 6.17
C THR A 14 -8.02 -10.79 7.21
N SER A 15 -7.29 -9.79 6.73
CA SER A 15 -6.68 -8.80 7.61
C SER A 15 -6.61 -7.44 6.92
N PRO A 16 -7.65 -6.59 7.09
CA PRO A 16 -7.64 -5.20 6.63
C PRO A 16 -6.38 -4.46 7.04
N VAL A 17 -5.93 -4.64 8.29
CA VAL A 17 -4.74 -4.01 8.85
C VAL A 17 -3.49 -4.32 8.02
N LYS A 18 -3.13 -5.60 7.85
CA LYS A 18 -1.97 -6.02 7.05
C LYS A 18 -2.08 -5.59 5.58
N ARG A 19 -3.26 -5.76 4.96
CA ARG A 19 -3.49 -5.38 3.56
C ARG A 19 -3.35 -3.88 3.34
N GLY A 20 -3.97 -3.07 4.21
CA GLY A 20 -3.89 -1.63 4.18
C GLY A 20 -2.48 -1.11 4.45
N TYR A 21 -1.81 -1.65 5.48
CA TYR A 21 -0.42 -1.34 5.79
C TYR A 21 0.51 -1.63 4.59
N TRP A 22 0.30 -2.75 3.90
CA TRP A 22 1.05 -3.07 2.70
C TRP A 22 0.79 -2.05 1.59
N VAL A 23 -0.45 -1.60 1.37
CA VAL A 23 -0.75 -0.54 0.39
C VAL A 23 -0.01 0.74 0.78
N ALA A 24 -0.19 1.23 2.01
CA ALA A 24 0.44 2.47 2.46
C ALA A 24 1.97 2.41 2.32
N ARG A 25 2.61 1.32 2.76
CA ARG A 25 4.07 1.19 2.75
C ARG A 25 4.64 0.81 1.38
N ARG A 26 4.04 -0.16 0.68
CA ARG A 26 4.60 -0.72 -0.56
C ARG A 26 4.13 0.05 -1.79
N VAL A 27 2.91 0.55 -1.81
CA VAL A 27 2.35 1.29 -2.96
C VAL A 27 2.57 2.79 -2.82
N LEU A 28 2.35 3.36 -1.63
CA LEU A 28 2.45 4.82 -1.40
C LEU A 28 3.78 5.25 -0.77
N GLY A 29 4.68 4.32 -0.46
CA GLY A 29 6.00 4.65 0.11
C GLY A 29 5.96 5.22 1.53
N GLU A 30 4.84 5.09 2.24
CA GLU A 30 4.72 5.64 3.59
C GLU A 30 5.60 4.89 4.60
N MET A 31 6.29 5.67 5.42
CA MET A 31 6.96 5.17 6.62
C MET A 31 5.94 5.15 7.76
N ILE A 32 5.63 3.94 8.21
CA ILE A 32 4.74 3.67 9.35
C ILE A 32 5.60 2.99 10.42
N PRO A 33 5.63 3.51 11.67
CA PRO A 33 6.43 2.95 12.74
C PRO A 33 5.99 1.51 13.07
N PRO A 34 6.88 0.69 13.68
CA PRO A 34 6.48 -0.62 14.15
C PRO A 34 5.36 -0.51 15.20
N PRO A 35 4.50 -1.54 15.31
CA PRO A 35 3.49 -1.57 16.36
C PRO A 35 4.14 -1.62 17.76
N PRO A 36 3.42 -1.18 18.81
CA PRO A 36 3.86 -1.34 20.20
C PRO A 36 4.16 -2.81 20.55
N ALA A 37 4.98 -3.04 21.60
CA ALA A 37 5.39 -4.39 21.99
C ALA A 37 4.24 -5.29 22.50
N VAL A 38 3.15 -4.69 23.00
CA VAL A 38 1.98 -5.42 23.49
C VAL A 38 0.78 -5.00 22.64
N VAL A 39 0.39 -5.88 21.71
CA VAL A 39 -0.81 -5.71 20.87
C VAL A 39 -1.76 -6.86 21.22
N PRO A 40 -3.01 -6.57 21.64
CA PRO A 40 -4.01 -7.61 21.81
C PRO A 40 -4.21 -8.38 20.50
N GLU A 41 -4.12 -9.71 20.55
CA GLU A 41 -4.36 -10.53 19.37
C GLU A 41 -5.85 -10.53 19.02
N LEU A 42 -6.16 -10.31 17.75
CA LEU A 42 -7.49 -10.60 17.21
C LEU A 42 -7.64 -12.11 17.03
N PRO A 43 -8.85 -12.68 17.23
CA PRO A 43 -9.11 -14.10 17.01
C PRO A 43 -8.59 -14.58 15.64
N SER A 44 -8.08 -15.80 15.59
CA SER A 44 -7.40 -16.34 14.40
C SER A 44 -8.34 -16.80 13.28
N ASP A 45 -9.62 -17.01 13.59
CA ASP A 45 -10.64 -17.58 12.72
C ASP A 45 -11.83 -16.62 12.60
N GLU A 46 -12.13 -16.16 11.38
CA GLU A 46 -13.21 -15.21 11.13
C GLU A 46 -14.58 -15.84 11.34
N ALA A 47 -14.73 -17.15 11.13
CA ALA A 47 -15.99 -17.86 11.31
C ALA A 47 -16.44 -17.90 12.78
N LYS A 48 -15.51 -17.68 13.71
CA LYS A 48 -15.76 -17.68 15.17
C LYS A 48 -15.90 -16.27 15.75
N LEU A 49 -15.91 -15.23 14.91
CA LEU A 49 -16.08 -13.86 15.38
C LEU A 49 -17.55 -13.54 15.64
N ASP A 50 -17.84 -13.02 16.83
CA ASP A 50 -19.19 -12.58 17.21
C ASP A 50 -19.68 -11.35 16.41
N ALA A 51 -18.76 -10.59 15.81
CA ALA A 51 -19.04 -9.39 15.03
C ALA A 51 -18.26 -9.35 13.70
N PRO A 52 -18.75 -8.62 12.68
CA PRO A 52 -18.00 -8.36 11.46
C PRO A 52 -16.59 -7.84 11.75
N LEU A 53 -15.62 -8.22 10.92
CA LEU A 53 -14.21 -7.83 11.14
C LEU A 53 -14.02 -6.30 11.20
N ARG A 54 -14.89 -5.55 10.50
CA ARG A 54 -14.97 -4.07 10.57
C ARG A 54 -15.25 -3.57 11.98
N ASP A 55 -16.22 -4.16 12.66
CA ASP A 55 -16.65 -3.73 13.99
C ASP A 55 -15.62 -4.12 15.05
N VAL A 56 -15.04 -5.32 14.90
CA VAL A 56 -13.90 -5.78 15.69
C VAL A 56 -12.71 -4.82 15.56
N LEU A 57 -12.41 -4.38 14.34
CA LEU A 57 -11.36 -3.40 14.07
C LEU A 57 -11.70 -2.02 14.64
N ALA A 58 -12.94 -1.56 14.51
CA ALA A 58 -13.40 -0.29 15.07
C ALA A 58 -13.27 -0.29 16.60
N HIS A 59 -13.65 -1.39 17.25
CA HIS A 59 -13.46 -1.57 18.69
C HIS A 59 -11.98 -1.55 19.07
N HIS A 60 -11.11 -2.26 18.34
CA HIS A 60 -9.66 -2.25 18.57
C HIS A 60 -9.06 -0.82 18.47
N ARG A 61 -9.52 -0.04 17.49
CA ARG A 61 -9.09 1.35 17.28
C ARG A 61 -9.68 2.35 18.28
N SER A 62 -10.59 1.94 19.18
CA SER A 62 -11.03 2.82 20.28
C SER A 62 -9.88 3.17 21.22
N ASN A 63 -8.81 2.36 21.25
CA ASN A 63 -7.58 2.70 21.96
C ASN A 63 -6.82 3.82 21.21
N PRO A 64 -6.62 5.00 21.83
CA PRO A 64 -5.93 6.12 21.18
C PRO A 64 -4.52 5.78 20.69
N ALA A 65 -3.82 4.88 21.38
CA ALA A 65 -2.47 4.44 20.98
C ALA A 65 -2.47 3.68 19.63
N CYS A 66 -3.55 2.99 19.31
CA CYS A 66 -3.71 2.24 18.06
C CYS A 66 -4.29 3.14 16.95
N ALA A 67 -5.25 4.00 17.30
CA ALA A 67 -5.99 4.83 16.36
C ALA A 67 -5.09 5.70 15.46
N ALA A 68 -4.06 6.31 16.04
CA ALA A 68 -3.20 7.28 15.36
C ALA A 68 -2.49 6.69 14.12
N CYS A 69 -1.93 5.49 14.24
CA CYS A 69 -1.28 4.83 13.10
C CYS A 69 -2.30 4.22 12.13
N HIS A 70 -3.33 3.56 12.67
CA HIS A 70 -4.36 2.88 11.88
C HIS A 70 -5.19 3.81 10.99
N ALA A 71 -5.40 5.05 11.43
CA ALA A 71 -6.08 6.08 10.65
C ALA A 71 -5.46 6.30 9.26
N ARG A 72 -4.18 5.94 9.07
CA ARG A 72 -3.45 6.13 7.81
C ARG A 72 -3.72 5.05 6.77
N PHE A 73 -4.11 3.84 7.16
CA PHE A 73 -4.08 2.69 6.25
C PHE A 73 -5.24 1.70 6.36
N ASP A 74 -5.98 1.67 7.48
CA ASP A 74 -7.07 0.69 7.64
C ASP A 74 -8.15 0.83 6.58
N ALA A 75 -8.45 2.07 6.19
CA ALA A 75 -9.39 2.36 5.11
C ALA A 75 -9.00 1.63 3.82
N PHE A 76 -7.71 1.60 3.46
CA PHE A 76 -7.23 0.88 2.28
C PHE A 76 -7.48 -0.63 2.41
N GLY A 77 -7.28 -1.18 3.60
CA GLY A 77 -7.58 -2.58 3.89
C GLY A 77 -9.06 -2.94 3.77
N LEU A 78 -9.93 -2.12 4.36
CA LEU A 78 -11.38 -2.34 4.36
C LEU A 78 -11.96 -2.36 2.94
N THR A 79 -11.40 -1.56 2.02
CA THR A 79 -11.81 -1.61 0.61
C THR A 79 -11.50 -2.93 -0.10
N LEU A 80 -10.71 -3.82 0.51
CA LEU A 80 -10.31 -5.11 -0.04
C LEU A 80 -11.02 -6.28 0.64
N GLU A 81 -12.02 -6.02 1.49
CA GLU A 81 -12.71 -7.09 2.22
C GLU A 81 -13.64 -7.93 1.34
N ASN A 82 -13.97 -7.47 0.13
CA ASN A 82 -14.61 -8.29 -0.89
C ASN A 82 -13.69 -9.39 -1.46
N TYR A 83 -12.48 -9.53 -0.93
CA TYR A 83 -11.61 -10.66 -1.18
C TYR A 83 -11.37 -11.46 0.09
N GLY A 84 -11.63 -12.75 0.05
CA GLY A 84 -11.40 -13.66 1.17
C GLY A 84 -9.92 -13.93 1.45
N PRO A 85 -9.61 -14.82 2.40
CA PRO A 85 -8.23 -15.04 2.87
C PRO A 85 -7.27 -15.51 1.77
N THR A 86 -7.74 -16.26 0.77
CA THR A 86 -6.92 -16.72 -0.36
C THR A 86 -7.00 -15.81 -1.59
N GLY A 87 -7.72 -14.70 -1.46
CA GLY A 87 -7.92 -13.69 -2.51
C GLY A 87 -9.05 -14.00 -3.48
N GLU A 88 -9.89 -14.99 -3.17
CA GLU A 88 -11.15 -15.27 -3.83
C GLU A 88 -12.14 -14.11 -3.63
N LEU A 89 -12.97 -13.81 -4.65
CA LEU A 89 -14.03 -12.83 -4.50
C LEU A 89 -15.11 -13.36 -3.55
N ARG A 90 -15.61 -12.49 -2.67
CA ARG A 90 -16.66 -12.83 -1.70
C ARG A 90 -17.65 -11.67 -1.52
N THR A 91 -18.90 -12.02 -1.28
CA THR A 91 -19.97 -11.09 -0.85
C THR A 91 -20.30 -11.26 0.63
N ASN A 92 -19.93 -12.41 1.21
CA ASN A 92 -20.16 -12.76 2.61
C ASN A 92 -18.83 -13.13 3.26
N ASP A 93 -18.68 -12.83 4.54
CA ASP A 93 -17.53 -13.25 5.33
C ASP A 93 -17.59 -14.76 5.65
N LEU A 94 -16.56 -15.31 6.31
CA LEU A 94 -16.52 -16.73 6.64
C LEU A 94 -17.60 -17.17 7.65
N ALA A 95 -18.28 -16.22 8.32
CA ALA A 95 -19.43 -16.47 9.18
C ALA A 95 -20.78 -16.29 8.45
N GLY A 96 -20.78 -16.01 7.15
CA GLY A 96 -21.97 -15.85 6.32
C GLY A 96 -22.60 -14.44 6.34
N ARG A 97 -21.98 -13.46 7.01
CA ARG A 97 -22.50 -12.07 7.08
C ARG A 97 -22.10 -11.29 5.83
N PRO A 98 -22.90 -10.32 5.36
CA PRO A 98 -22.53 -9.51 4.20
C PRO A 98 -21.26 -8.69 4.47
N VAL A 99 -20.37 -8.64 3.48
CA VAL A 99 -19.15 -7.85 3.54
C VAL A 99 -19.44 -6.41 3.16
N ASP A 100 -19.01 -5.48 4.02
CA ASP A 100 -18.97 -4.05 3.72
C ASP A 100 -17.55 -3.63 3.30
N THR A 101 -17.44 -3.00 2.13
CA THR A 101 -16.19 -2.46 1.57
C THR A 101 -16.14 -0.93 1.48
N GLN A 102 -17.12 -0.23 2.05
CA GLN A 102 -17.11 1.23 2.16
C GLN A 102 -16.02 1.67 3.14
N ALA A 103 -15.28 2.73 2.81
CA ALA A 103 -14.23 3.26 3.67
C ALA A 103 -14.15 4.78 3.58
N ALA A 104 -13.96 5.41 4.73
CA ALA A 104 -13.56 6.80 4.85
C ALA A 104 -12.02 6.88 4.84
N PHE A 105 -11.47 7.46 3.79
CA PHE A 105 -10.03 7.63 3.64
C PHE A 105 -9.49 8.82 4.46
N PRO A 106 -8.16 8.90 4.69
CA PRO A 106 -7.55 10.08 5.29
C PRO A 106 -7.97 11.36 4.56
N GLY A 107 -8.42 12.36 5.32
CA GLY A 107 -9.01 13.60 4.80
C GLY A 107 -10.53 13.58 4.62
N GLY A 108 -11.20 12.45 4.89
CA GLY A 108 -12.67 12.36 4.98
C GLY A 108 -13.38 11.99 3.67
N SER A 109 -12.67 11.89 2.55
CA SER A 109 -13.24 11.37 1.30
C SER A 109 -13.68 9.92 1.45
N GLN A 110 -14.77 9.54 0.79
CA GLN A 110 -15.34 8.20 0.86
C GLN A 110 -15.04 7.39 -0.41
N GLY A 111 -14.96 6.07 -0.29
CA GLY A 111 -14.92 5.18 -1.44
C GLY A 111 -15.35 3.77 -1.08
N THR A 112 -15.60 2.95 -2.11
CA THR A 112 -16.04 1.57 -1.96
C THR A 112 -15.18 0.66 -2.82
N GLY A 113 -14.71 -0.44 -2.24
CA GLY A 113 -13.97 -1.45 -2.99
C GLY A 113 -12.63 -0.96 -3.57
N LEU A 114 -11.98 -1.82 -4.35
CA LEU A 114 -10.72 -1.50 -5.02
C LEU A 114 -10.83 -0.27 -5.94
N SER A 115 -11.95 -0.07 -6.62
CA SER A 115 -12.17 1.10 -7.49
C SER A 115 -12.17 2.40 -6.69
N GLY A 116 -12.82 2.42 -5.52
CA GLY A 116 -12.79 3.56 -4.60
C GLY A 116 -11.38 3.87 -4.10
N LEU A 117 -10.59 2.84 -3.77
CA LEU A 117 -9.18 3.00 -3.39
C LEU A 117 -8.35 3.59 -4.54
N GLN A 118 -8.52 3.09 -5.76
CA GLN A 118 -7.82 3.61 -6.93
C GLN A 118 -8.17 5.07 -7.22
N ALA A 119 -9.46 5.43 -7.10
CA ALA A 119 -9.91 6.81 -7.24
C ALA A 119 -9.30 7.72 -6.17
N TYR A 120 -9.29 7.27 -4.91
CA TYR A 120 -8.65 8.02 -3.82
C TYR A 120 -7.16 8.24 -4.05
N ILE A 121 -6.43 7.19 -4.43
CA ILE A 121 -4.99 7.29 -4.71
C ILE A 121 -4.74 8.29 -5.83
N ARG A 122 -5.49 8.20 -6.93
CA ARG A 122 -5.36 9.14 -8.06
C ARG A 122 -5.65 10.59 -7.65
N ALA A 123 -6.69 10.82 -6.85
CA ALA A 123 -7.08 12.18 -6.50
C ALA A 123 -6.20 12.81 -5.41
N ASN A 124 -5.70 12.02 -4.45
CA ASN A 124 -5.09 12.56 -3.24
C ASN A 124 -3.63 12.14 -3.03
N ARG A 125 -3.22 11.00 -3.59
CA ARG A 125 -1.92 10.35 -3.30
C ARG A 125 -1.14 10.00 -4.56
N GLU A 126 -1.47 10.62 -5.71
CA GLU A 126 -0.84 10.31 -7.00
C GLU A 126 0.65 10.60 -6.95
N LYS A 127 1.04 11.76 -6.40
CA LYS A 127 2.44 12.13 -6.24
C LYS A 127 3.23 11.09 -5.42
N ASP A 128 2.66 10.59 -4.32
CA ASP A 128 3.32 9.59 -3.47
C ASP A 128 3.47 8.25 -4.18
N PHE A 129 2.44 7.83 -4.91
CA PHE A 129 2.50 6.62 -5.72
C PHE A 129 3.59 6.73 -6.81
N LEU A 130 3.60 7.84 -7.56
CA LEU A 130 4.55 8.08 -8.64
C LEU A 130 5.99 8.17 -8.12
N ASP A 131 6.23 8.92 -7.06
CA ASP A 131 7.56 9.03 -6.47
C ASP A 131 8.07 7.66 -5.98
N ASN A 132 7.24 6.90 -5.27
CA ASN A 132 7.62 5.60 -4.74
C ASN A 132 7.88 4.55 -5.85
N ILE A 133 7.06 4.50 -6.92
CA ILE A 133 7.32 3.58 -8.03
C ILE A 133 8.57 3.99 -8.82
N THR A 134 8.77 5.29 -9.07
CA THR A 134 9.96 5.85 -9.71
C THR A 134 11.23 5.46 -8.96
N ARG A 135 11.26 5.70 -7.64
CA ARG A 135 12.43 5.35 -6.82
C ARG A 135 12.69 3.85 -6.77
N LYS A 136 11.65 3.03 -6.59
CA LYS A 136 11.81 1.58 -6.51
C LYS A 136 12.32 0.98 -7.82
N LEU A 137 11.80 1.45 -8.95
CA LEU A 137 12.24 0.98 -10.25
C LEU A 137 13.68 1.41 -10.52
N LEU A 138 14.05 2.63 -10.14
CA LEU A 138 15.43 3.11 -10.26
C LEU A 138 16.40 2.29 -9.39
N VAL A 139 16.06 2.02 -8.12
CA VAL A 139 16.87 1.14 -7.24
C VAL A 139 17.05 -0.24 -7.85
N TYR A 140 15.96 -0.83 -8.36
CA TYR A 140 16.00 -2.13 -9.01
C TYR A 140 16.93 -2.13 -10.23
N ALA A 141 16.81 -1.12 -11.10
CA ALA A 141 17.60 -1.02 -12.32
C ALA A 141 19.09 -0.74 -12.06
N LEU A 142 19.40 0.06 -11.04
CA LEU A 142 20.79 0.39 -10.69
C LEU A 142 21.46 -0.70 -9.84
N GLY A 143 20.70 -1.62 -9.25
CA GLY A 143 21.23 -2.65 -8.36
C GLY A 143 21.85 -2.10 -7.06
N ARG A 144 21.51 -0.86 -6.67
CA ARG A 144 22.03 -0.17 -5.48
C ARG A 144 20.99 0.77 -4.87
N SER A 145 21.18 1.13 -3.61
CA SER A 145 20.40 2.20 -2.98
C SER A 145 20.60 3.54 -3.71
N LEU A 146 19.56 4.38 -3.68
CA LEU A 146 19.65 5.75 -4.18
C LEU A 146 20.57 6.58 -3.28
N MET A 147 21.29 7.49 -3.91
CA MET A 147 22.13 8.50 -3.28
C MET A 147 21.51 9.87 -3.47
N LEU A 148 21.94 10.87 -2.70
CA LEU A 148 21.46 12.24 -2.84
C LEU A 148 21.63 12.78 -4.28
N SER A 149 22.71 12.39 -4.96
CA SER A 149 22.98 12.74 -6.36
C SER A 149 22.00 12.15 -7.38
N ASP A 150 21.18 11.17 -6.99
CA ASP A 150 20.16 10.59 -7.86
C ASP A 150 18.84 11.37 -7.81
N GLU A 151 18.67 12.27 -6.84
CA GLU A 151 17.43 13.06 -6.67
C GLU A 151 17.04 13.86 -7.92
N PRO A 152 17.97 14.55 -8.62
CA PRO A 152 17.62 15.24 -9.86
C PRO A 152 17.14 14.29 -10.97
N LEU A 153 17.57 13.02 -10.96
CA LEU A 153 17.06 12.02 -11.90
C LEU A 153 15.64 11.60 -11.53
N VAL A 154 15.35 11.37 -10.25
CA VAL A 154 13.99 11.04 -9.76
C VAL A 154 13.00 12.14 -10.13
N GLU A 155 13.36 13.41 -9.91
CA GLU A 155 12.53 14.56 -10.29
C GLU A 155 12.27 14.59 -11.80
N ARG A 156 13.31 14.41 -12.63
CA ARG A 156 13.17 14.33 -14.08
C ARG A 156 12.29 13.16 -14.52
N MET A 157 12.45 11.99 -13.93
CA MET A 157 11.62 10.81 -14.25
C MET A 157 10.14 11.07 -13.95
N ASN A 158 9.83 11.70 -12.82
CA ASN A 158 8.45 12.08 -12.49
C ASN A 158 7.88 13.11 -13.48
N ALA A 159 8.68 14.10 -13.91
CA ALA A 159 8.26 15.06 -14.94
C ALA A 159 8.04 14.39 -16.31
N THR A 160 8.94 13.50 -16.73
CA THR A 160 8.82 12.72 -17.97
C THR A 160 7.58 11.84 -17.96
N LEU A 161 7.26 11.21 -16.83
CA LEU A 161 6.03 10.44 -16.67
C LEU A 161 4.78 11.29 -16.94
N ALA A 162 4.68 12.47 -16.30
CA ALA A 162 3.55 13.36 -16.48
C ALA A 162 3.41 13.83 -17.94
N ALA A 163 4.53 14.19 -18.58
CA ALA A 163 4.55 14.62 -19.98
C ALA A 163 4.15 13.50 -20.98
N ASN A 164 4.31 12.23 -20.60
CA ASN A 164 4.04 11.07 -21.46
C ASN A 164 2.78 10.30 -21.06
N GLY A 165 1.84 10.95 -20.37
CA GLY A 165 0.56 10.33 -19.98
C GLY A 165 0.71 9.16 -19.02
N TYR A 166 1.73 9.21 -18.14
CA TYR A 166 2.02 8.23 -17.10
C TYR A 166 2.29 6.80 -17.61
N ARG A 167 2.80 6.68 -18.84
CA ARG A 167 3.16 5.38 -19.42
C ARG A 167 4.38 4.78 -18.72
N PHE A 168 4.29 3.49 -18.39
CA PHE A 168 5.41 2.76 -17.79
C PHE A 168 6.67 2.76 -18.68
N SER A 169 6.52 2.71 -20.01
CA SER A 169 7.65 2.78 -20.94
C SER A 169 8.48 4.06 -20.76
N ALA A 170 7.84 5.20 -20.45
CA ALA A 170 8.54 6.46 -20.24
C ALA A 170 9.47 6.44 -19.01
N LEU A 171 9.11 5.67 -17.96
CA LEU A 171 10.03 5.44 -16.84
C LEU A 171 11.23 4.60 -17.25
N VAL A 172 11.00 3.52 -17.99
CA VAL A 172 12.06 2.63 -18.45
C VAL A 172 13.04 3.41 -19.32
N ASP A 173 12.54 4.15 -20.31
CA ASP A 173 13.35 4.99 -21.20
C ASP A 173 14.18 6.00 -20.41
N ALA A 174 13.56 6.72 -19.46
CA ALA A 174 14.25 7.68 -18.62
C ALA A 174 15.37 7.06 -17.77
N ILE A 175 15.24 5.80 -17.37
CA ILE A 175 16.29 5.07 -16.63
C ILE A 175 17.41 4.66 -17.58
N VAL A 176 17.10 3.95 -18.67
CA VAL A 176 18.12 3.34 -19.52
C VAL A 176 18.95 4.37 -20.29
N THR A 177 18.44 5.58 -20.48
CA THR A 177 19.20 6.69 -21.06
C THR A 177 19.87 7.59 -20.01
N SER A 178 19.73 7.29 -18.71
CA SER A 178 20.29 8.14 -17.65
C SER A 178 21.80 7.93 -17.49
N PRO A 179 22.57 8.98 -17.13
CA PRO A 179 23.98 8.82 -16.78
C PRO A 179 24.21 7.84 -15.63
N GLN A 180 23.28 7.75 -14.68
CA GLN A 180 23.32 6.84 -13.53
C GLN A 180 23.30 5.37 -13.96
N PHE A 181 22.60 5.05 -15.06
CA PHE A 181 22.53 3.70 -15.61
C PHE A 181 23.66 3.42 -16.59
N LEU A 182 23.98 4.38 -17.46
CA LEU A 182 24.98 4.21 -18.52
C LEU A 182 26.43 4.23 -18.00
N ASN A 183 26.69 4.91 -16.89
CA ASN A 183 28.03 5.06 -16.36
C ASN A 183 28.19 4.35 -15.02
N ARG A 184 29.32 3.66 -14.85
CA ARG A 184 29.76 3.19 -13.54
C ARG A 184 30.66 4.25 -12.92
N ARG A 185 30.44 4.58 -11.64
CA ARG A 185 31.41 5.41 -10.91
C ARG A 185 32.75 4.70 -10.87
N ALA A 186 33.82 5.40 -11.22
CA ALA A 186 35.17 4.91 -10.98
C ALA A 186 35.33 4.69 -9.47
N ALA A 187 35.88 3.54 -9.09
CA ALA A 187 36.30 3.30 -7.72
C ALA A 187 37.63 4.03 -7.51
N GLY A 188 37.59 5.29 -7.06
CA GLY A 188 38.81 6.08 -6.86
C GLY A 188 38.55 7.53 -6.46
N ASP A 189 38.33 7.73 -5.16
CA ASP A 189 38.93 8.79 -4.34
C ASP A 189 38.25 8.74 -2.96
N ARG A 190 38.80 7.89 -2.10
CA ARG A 190 38.69 7.98 -0.64
C ARG A 190 40.09 8.15 -0.10
#